data_AF-L9J9C5-F1
#
_entry.id   AF-L9J9C5-F1
#
_cell.length_a   1.000
_cell.length_b   1.000
_cell.length_c   1.000
_cell.angle_alpha   90.00
_cell.angle_beta   90.00
_cell.angle_gamma   90.00
#
_symmetry.space_group_name_H-M   'P 1'
#
loop_
_entity.id
_entity.type
_entity.pdbx_description
1 polymer ?
#
loop_
_entity_poly.entity_id
_entity_poly.type
_entity_poly.pdbx_seq_one_letter_code
_entity_poly.pdbx_strand_id
1 'polypeptide(L)'
;MEVMGLMLGEFVDDYTVRVIDVFAMPQSGTGVSVEAVDPVFQAKMLDMLKQTGRPEMVVGWYHSHPGFGCWLSGVDINTQQSFEALSERAVAVVVDPIQSVKGKVVIDAFRLINANMMVLGHEPRQTTSNLGHLNKPSIQAVEEEDKMTPEQLAIKNVGKQDPKRHLEEHVDVLMTSNIVQCLAAMLDTVVFK
;
A
#
# COMPACT_ATOMS: atom_id res chain seq x y z
N MET A 1 -21.45 -7.57 -2.65
CA MET A 1 -20.77 -8.80 -2.19
C MET A 1 -19.29 -8.50 -2.22
N GLU A 2 -18.62 -8.72 -1.10
CA GLU A 2 -17.17 -8.55 -1.01
C GLU A 2 -16.50 -9.73 -1.70
N VAL A 3 -15.41 -9.49 -2.43
CA VAL A 3 -14.56 -10.53 -3.04
C VAL A 3 -13.17 -10.49 -2.44
N MET A 4 -12.46 -11.61 -2.44
CA MET A 4 -11.07 -11.68 -1.99
C MET A 4 -10.16 -12.45 -2.92
N GLY A 5 -8.86 -12.22 -2.78
CA GLY A 5 -7.83 -12.96 -3.50
C GLY A 5 -6.45 -12.81 -2.87
N LEU A 6 -5.49 -13.54 -3.41
CA LEU A 6 -4.12 -13.53 -2.95
C LEU A 6 -3.25 -12.65 -3.85
N MET A 7 -2.30 -11.97 -3.23
CA MET A 7 -1.30 -11.16 -3.91
C MET A 7 0.02 -11.91 -3.97
N LEU A 8 0.58 -11.98 -5.17
CA LEU A 8 1.84 -12.63 -5.47
C LEU A 8 2.92 -11.60 -5.78
N GLY A 9 4.12 -11.85 -5.30
CA GLY A 9 5.25 -10.99 -5.59
C GLY A 9 6.48 -11.37 -4.79
N GLU A 10 7.24 -10.37 -4.41
CA GLU A 10 8.46 -10.53 -3.63
C GLU A 10 8.62 -9.45 -2.55
N PHE A 11 9.29 -9.84 -1.47
CA PHE A 11 9.82 -8.92 -0.48
C PHE A 11 11.23 -8.52 -0.95
N VAL A 12 11.37 -7.28 -1.43
CA VAL A 12 12.64 -6.80 -2.02
C VAL A 12 13.68 -6.50 -0.94
N ASP A 13 13.25 -5.76 0.07
CA ASP A 13 14.02 -5.35 1.25
C ASP A 13 13.05 -5.16 2.43
N ASP A 14 13.51 -4.70 3.58
CA ASP A 14 12.69 -4.52 4.79
C ASP A 14 11.57 -3.47 4.65
N TYR A 15 11.65 -2.59 3.65
CA TYR A 15 10.75 -1.45 3.50
C TYR A 15 9.84 -1.55 2.28
N THR A 16 10.13 -2.47 1.37
CA THR A 16 9.49 -2.56 0.06
C THR A 16 8.89 -3.94 -0.16
N VAL A 17 7.59 -3.97 -0.42
CA VAL A 17 6.86 -5.16 -0.88
C VAL A 17 6.45 -4.90 -2.32
N ARG A 18 6.90 -5.75 -3.25
CA ARG A 18 6.53 -5.63 -4.66
C ARG A 18 5.48 -6.67 -5.01
N VAL A 19 4.25 -6.20 -5.24
CA VAL A 19 3.16 -7.04 -5.76
C VAL A 19 3.26 -7.06 -7.29
N ILE A 20 3.41 -8.25 -7.86
CA ILE A 20 3.60 -8.47 -9.31
C ILE A 20 2.32 -9.00 -9.94
N ASP A 21 1.59 -9.85 -9.22
CA ASP A 21 0.39 -10.50 -9.73
C ASP A 21 -0.65 -10.73 -8.64
N VAL A 22 -1.88 -10.99 -9.04
CA VAL A 22 -2.98 -11.34 -8.12
C VAL A 22 -3.84 -12.42 -8.74
N PHE A 23 -4.45 -13.26 -7.91
CA PHE A 23 -5.52 -14.14 -8.36
C PHE A 23 -6.66 -14.20 -7.34
N ALA A 24 -7.88 -14.29 -7.86
CA ALA A 24 -9.09 -14.37 -7.04
C ALA A 24 -9.22 -15.76 -6.41
N MET A 25 -9.67 -15.80 -5.17
CA MET A 25 -10.04 -17.04 -4.49
C MET A 25 -11.53 -17.33 -4.73
N PRO A 26 -11.92 -18.61 -4.97
CA PRO A 26 -13.32 -18.96 -5.08
C PRO A 26 -14.03 -18.66 -3.76
N GLN A 27 -15.21 -18.05 -3.84
CA GLN A 27 -15.98 -17.69 -2.66
C GLN A 27 -16.91 -18.84 -2.25
N SER A 28 -16.81 -19.28 -1.01
CA SER A 28 -17.87 -20.09 -0.39
C SER A 28 -18.95 -19.15 0.09
N GLY A 29 -20.08 -19.14 -0.61
CA GLY A 29 -21.15 -18.16 -0.43
C GLY A 29 -21.92 -18.33 0.88
N THR A 30 -21.56 -17.56 1.91
CA THR A 30 -22.40 -17.25 3.07
C THR A 30 -22.33 -15.75 3.38
N GLY A 31 -22.89 -14.93 2.48
CA GLY A 31 -23.49 -13.62 2.77
C GLY A 31 -22.60 -12.45 3.20
N VAL A 32 -21.65 -12.61 4.13
CA VAL A 32 -20.96 -11.48 4.79
C VAL A 32 -19.60 -11.87 5.40
N SER A 33 -19.09 -13.08 5.18
CA SER A 33 -17.79 -13.50 5.74
C SER A 33 -16.92 -14.16 4.67
N VAL A 34 -15.64 -13.76 4.66
CA VAL A 34 -14.60 -14.43 3.89
C VAL A 34 -14.20 -15.71 4.64
N GLU A 35 -15.02 -16.74 4.51
CA GLU A 35 -14.73 -18.04 5.12
C GLU A 35 -13.75 -18.83 4.26
N ALA A 36 -12.56 -19.02 4.85
CA ALA A 36 -11.53 -19.97 4.46
C ALA A 36 -10.91 -19.75 3.08
N VAL A 37 -9.72 -19.15 3.07
CA VAL A 37 -8.71 -19.45 2.05
C VAL A 37 -8.57 -20.97 2.01
N ASP A 38 -9.08 -21.61 0.96
CA ASP A 38 -8.92 -23.05 0.78
C ASP A 38 -7.43 -23.35 0.51
N PRO A 39 -6.71 -23.98 1.47
CA PRO A 39 -5.29 -24.26 1.30
C PRO A 39 -5.01 -25.19 0.12
N VAL A 40 -5.99 -26.04 -0.23
CA VAL A 40 -5.88 -26.97 -1.38
C VAL A 40 -5.91 -26.19 -2.68
N PHE A 41 -6.84 -25.24 -2.81
CA PHE A 41 -6.92 -24.36 -3.98
C PHE A 41 -5.66 -23.50 -4.10
N GLN A 42 -5.21 -22.89 -2.99
CA GLN A 42 -4.00 -22.07 -2.97
C GLN A 42 -2.77 -22.88 -3.40
N ALA A 43 -2.54 -24.06 -2.82
CA ALA A 43 -1.38 -24.89 -3.14
C ALA A 43 -1.39 -25.32 -4.62
N LYS A 44 -2.55 -25.78 -5.12
CA LYS A 44 -2.71 -26.16 -6.51
C LYS A 44 -2.46 -24.99 -7.47
N MET A 45 -2.98 -23.81 -7.17
CA MET A 45 -2.79 -22.62 -8.00
C MET A 45 -1.32 -22.18 -8.04
N LEU A 46 -0.65 -22.18 -6.88
CA LEU A 46 0.78 -21.86 -6.80
C LEU A 46 1.64 -22.85 -7.59
N ASP A 47 1.31 -24.14 -7.55
CA ASP A 47 2.02 -25.15 -8.34
C ASP A 47 1.80 -25.01 -9.85
N MET A 48 0.59 -24.64 -10.27
CA MET A 48 0.30 -24.33 -11.67
C MET A 48 1.06 -23.08 -12.15
N LEU A 49 1.13 -22.03 -11.33
CA LEU A 49 1.86 -20.81 -11.66
C LEU A 49 3.37 -21.06 -11.80
N LYS A 50 3.95 -21.87 -10.91
CA LYS A 50 5.36 -22.29 -11.02
C LYS A 50 5.66 -23.00 -12.35
N GLN A 51 4.76 -23.86 -12.83
CA GLN A 51 4.92 -24.53 -14.12
C GLN A 51 4.90 -23.56 -15.31
N THR A 52 4.23 -22.42 -15.18
CA THR A 52 4.21 -21.35 -16.20
C THR A 52 5.40 -20.40 -16.13
N GLY A 53 6.38 -20.65 -15.27
CA GLY A 53 7.55 -19.78 -15.09
C GLY A 53 7.27 -18.56 -14.19
N ARG A 54 6.27 -18.66 -13.31
CA ARG A 54 5.88 -17.63 -12.33
C ARG A 54 6.17 -18.14 -10.91
N PRO A 55 7.40 -17.97 -10.38
CA PRO A 55 7.82 -18.52 -9.09
C PRO A 55 7.50 -17.60 -7.90
N GLU A 56 6.70 -16.56 -8.09
CA GLU A 56 6.36 -15.58 -7.06
C GLU A 56 5.65 -16.22 -5.86
N MET A 57 5.89 -15.66 -4.67
CA MET A 57 5.28 -16.13 -3.43
C MET A 57 4.14 -15.20 -3.00
N VAL A 58 3.28 -15.69 -2.10
CA VAL A 58 2.21 -14.86 -1.52
C VAL A 58 2.84 -13.80 -0.62
N VAL A 59 2.57 -12.53 -0.92
CA VAL A 59 3.05 -11.36 -0.14
C VAL A 59 1.93 -10.69 0.66
N GLY A 60 0.69 -11.12 0.45
CA GLY A 60 -0.47 -10.57 1.12
C GLY A 60 -1.76 -11.00 0.46
N TRP A 61 -2.84 -10.31 0.77
CA TRP A 61 -4.17 -10.58 0.26
C TRP A 61 -4.91 -9.27 0.00
N TYR A 62 -5.93 -9.34 -0.84
CA TYR A 62 -6.81 -8.21 -1.11
C TYR A 62 -8.26 -8.60 -0.94
N HIS A 63 -9.10 -7.63 -0.60
CA HIS A 63 -10.55 -7.78 -0.67
C HIS A 63 -11.21 -6.47 -1.09
N SER A 64 -12.50 -6.55 -1.44
CA SER A 64 -13.27 -5.39 -1.87
C SER A 64 -14.31 -4.99 -0.82
N HIS A 65 -14.45 -3.68 -0.57
CA HIS A 65 -15.56 -3.09 0.19
C HIS A 65 -16.41 -2.20 -0.73
N PRO A 66 -17.42 -2.75 -1.44
CA PRO A 66 -18.17 -1.98 -2.43
C PRO A 66 -19.07 -0.93 -1.75
N GLY A 67 -18.73 0.35 -1.87
CA GLY A 67 -19.53 1.48 -1.40
C GLY A 67 -19.32 1.88 0.07
N PHE A 68 -18.37 1.26 0.77
CA PHE A 68 -18.09 1.53 2.19
C PHE A 68 -16.75 2.24 2.43
N GLY A 69 -15.90 2.37 1.40
CA GLY A 69 -14.54 2.89 1.53
C GLY A 69 -13.55 1.86 2.08
N CYS A 70 -12.30 2.29 2.25
CA CYS A 70 -11.21 1.39 2.65
C CYS A 70 -10.99 1.43 4.17
N TRP A 71 -11.31 0.32 4.83
CA TRP A 71 -11.09 0.08 6.27
C TRP A 71 -11.08 -1.43 6.51
N LEU A 72 -10.62 -1.87 7.69
CA LEU A 72 -10.65 -3.29 8.07
C LEU A 72 -11.74 -3.52 9.12
N SER A 73 -12.66 -4.46 8.86
CA SER A 73 -13.62 -4.92 9.85
C SER A 73 -12.97 -5.86 10.87
N GLY A 74 -13.68 -6.19 11.95
CA GLY A 74 -13.19 -7.17 12.93
C GLY A 74 -12.90 -8.54 12.31
N VAL A 75 -13.63 -8.93 11.25
CA VAL A 75 -13.39 -10.17 10.51
C VAL A 75 -12.09 -10.05 9.70
N ASP A 76 -11.88 -8.92 9.02
CA ASP A 76 -10.67 -8.67 8.23
C ASP A 76 -9.42 -8.61 9.09
N ILE A 77 -9.53 -8.02 10.29
CA ILE A 77 -8.45 -7.99 11.28
C ILE A 77 -8.06 -9.42 11.67
N ASN A 78 -9.02 -10.30 11.97
CA ASN A 78 -8.73 -11.69 12.33
C ASN A 78 -8.09 -12.48 11.18
N THR A 79 -8.56 -12.27 9.95
CA THR A 79 -7.95 -12.86 8.75
C THR A 79 -6.53 -12.35 8.55
N GLN A 80 -6.32 -11.03 8.64
CA GLN A 80 -5.00 -10.42 8.50
C GLN A 80 -4.03 -10.93 9.57
N GLN A 81 -4.47 -11.09 10.82
CA GLN A 81 -3.64 -11.65 11.89
C GLN A 81 -3.16 -13.08 11.56
N SER A 82 -4.00 -13.86 10.89
CA SER A 82 -3.65 -15.22 10.44
C SER A 82 -2.60 -15.20 9.32
N PHE A 83 -2.69 -14.24 8.38
CA PHE A 83 -1.67 -14.03 7.36
C PHE A 83 -0.34 -13.52 7.94
N GLU A 84 -0.39 -12.60 8.91
CA GLU A 84 0.80 -12.08 9.58
C GLU A 84 1.53 -13.14 10.40
N ALA A 85 0.82 -14.16 10.91
CA ALA A 85 1.44 -15.31 11.58
C ALA A 85 2.27 -16.19 10.62
N LEU A 86 1.90 -16.22 9.33
CA LEU A 86 2.64 -16.95 8.27
C LEU A 86 3.75 -16.08 7.65
N SER A 87 3.49 -14.79 7.50
CA SER A 87 4.41 -13.82 6.91
C SER A 87 4.24 -12.49 7.62
N GLU A 88 5.20 -12.13 8.47
CA GLU A 88 5.13 -10.95 9.33
C GLU A 88 4.79 -9.65 8.59
N ARG A 89 5.22 -9.57 7.32
CA ARG A 89 5.06 -8.40 6.43
C ARG A 89 3.90 -8.54 5.44
N ALA A 90 2.96 -9.45 5.68
CA ALA A 90 1.78 -9.60 4.85
C ALA A 90 0.97 -8.29 4.80
N VAL A 91 0.58 -7.86 3.60
CA VAL A 91 -0.19 -6.64 3.39
C VAL A 91 -1.65 -7.00 3.08
N ALA A 92 -2.59 -6.29 3.71
CA ALA A 92 -4.02 -6.33 3.34
C ALA A 92 -4.35 -5.12 2.45
N VAL A 93 -4.79 -5.36 1.22
CA VAL A 93 -5.24 -4.29 0.30
C VAL A 93 -6.75 -4.27 0.23
N VAL A 94 -7.35 -3.10 0.44
CA VAL A 94 -8.80 -2.89 0.34
C VAL A 94 -9.10 -2.01 -0.85
N VAL A 95 -10.00 -2.47 -1.71
CA VAL A 95 -10.44 -1.73 -2.91
C VAL A 95 -11.93 -1.45 -2.84
N ASP A 96 -12.35 -0.20 -3.03
CA ASP A 96 -13.76 0.15 -3.22
C ASP A 96 -14.03 0.45 -4.71
N PRO A 97 -14.50 -0.53 -5.49
CA PRO A 97 -14.74 -0.33 -6.92
C PRO A 97 -15.91 0.62 -7.19
N ILE A 98 -16.85 0.80 -6.26
CA ILE A 98 -18.03 1.65 -6.46
C ILE A 98 -17.65 3.11 -6.31
N GLN A 99 -16.86 3.46 -5.29
CA GLN A 99 -16.39 4.84 -5.14
C GLN A 99 -15.29 5.20 -6.15
N SER A 100 -14.55 4.20 -6.64
CA SER A 100 -13.50 4.38 -7.65
C SER A 100 -13.97 4.95 -8.99
N VAL A 101 -15.27 4.86 -9.30
CA VAL A 101 -15.84 5.33 -10.58
C VAL A 101 -15.80 6.85 -10.75
N LYS A 102 -15.43 7.62 -9.71
CA LYS A 102 -15.42 9.09 -9.72
C LYS A 102 -14.09 9.71 -10.15
N GLY A 103 -13.25 8.96 -10.89
CA GLY A 103 -11.97 9.45 -11.43
C GLY A 103 -10.79 9.39 -10.46
N LYS A 104 -10.97 8.79 -9.28
CA LYS A 104 -9.89 8.43 -8.34
C LYS A 104 -10.08 6.98 -7.93
N VAL A 105 -9.05 6.17 -8.01
CA VAL A 105 -9.09 4.80 -7.51
C VAL A 105 -9.07 4.84 -5.99
N VAL A 106 -10.10 4.32 -5.36
CA VAL A 106 -10.22 4.20 -3.90
C VAL A 106 -9.61 2.86 -3.50
N ILE A 107 -8.34 2.92 -3.10
CA ILE A 107 -7.52 1.79 -2.73
C ILE A 107 -6.60 2.22 -1.59
N ASP A 108 -6.53 1.40 -0.54
CA ASP A 108 -5.59 1.59 0.57
C ASP A 108 -5.00 0.24 0.98
N ALA A 109 -3.80 0.30 1.56
CA ALA A 109 -3.08 -0.85 2.08
C ALA A 109 -2.93 -0.73 3.60
N PHE A 110 -3.19 -1.82 4.30
CA PHE A 110 -3.19 -1.90 5.76
C PHE A 110 -2.30 -3.04 6.23
N ARG A 111 -1.77 -2.86 7.44
CA ARG A 111 -1.06 -3.87 8.23
C ARG A 111 -1.45 -3.66 9.69
N LEU A 112 -1.54 -4.73 10.47
CA LEU A 112 -1.92 -4.60 11.87
C LEU A 112 -0.78 -4.06 12.70
N ILE A 113 -1.15 -3.32 13.74
CA ILE A 113 -0.24 -2.87 14.77
C ILE A 113 -0.34 -3.85 15.93
N ASN A 114 0.80 -4.29 16.44
CA ASN A 114 0.83 -5.12 17.64
C ASN A 114 0.35 -4.31 18.85
N ALA A 115 -0.81 -4.68 19.40
CA ALA A 115 -1.41 -4.01 20.55
C ALA A 115 -0.47 -3.98 21.77
N ASN A 116 0.39 -5.00 21.94
CA ASN A 116 1.37 -5.02 23.02
C ASN A 116 2.40 -3.90 22.85
N MET A 117 2.82 -3.58 21.62
CA MET A 117 3.76 -2.47 21.39
C MET A 117 3.15 -1.12 21.77
N MET A 118 1.86 -0.92 21.53
CA MET A 118 1.15 0.28 21.94
C MET A 118 1.07 0.41 23.47
N VAL A 119 0.82 -0.69 24.18
CA VAL A 119 0.79 -0.70 25.66
C VAL A 119 2.17 -0.40 26.25
N LEU A 120 3.25 -0.86 25.61
CA LEU A 120 4.61 -0.51 26.00
C LEU A 120 5.05 0.91 25.58
N GLY A 121 4.18 1.71 24.94
CA GLY A 121 4.49 3.06 24.50
C GLY A 121 5.51 3.15 23.35
N HIS A 122 5.79 2.03 22.68
CA HIS A 122 6.61 2.04 21.47
C HIS A 122 5.79 2.58 20.30
N GLU A 123 6.34 3.54 19.55
CA GLU A 123 5.71 3.95 18.30
C GLU A 123 5.68 2.77 17.31
N PRO A 124 4.49 2.34 16.87
CA PRO A 124 4.36 1.18 16.01
C PRO A 124 4.62 1.49 14.53
N ARG A 125 4.70 2.78 14.17
CA ARG A 125 4.90 3.21 12.79
C ARG A 125 6.38 3.11 12.44
N GLN A 126 6.73 2.16 11.59
CA GLN A 126 7.98 2.24 10.86
C GLN A 126 7.84 3.35 9.82
N THR A 127 8.52 4.48 10.04
CA THR A 127 8.62 5.53 9.03
C THR A 127 9.51 5.02 7.91
N THR A 128 8.93 4.43 6.87
CA THR A 128 9.66 4.14 5.64
C THR A 128 9.84 5.46 4.90
N SER A 129 11.09 5.92 4.85
CA SER A 129 11.42 7.13 4.12
C SER A 129 11.33 6.85 2.61
N ASN A 130 10.77 7.80 1.85
CA ASN A 130 10.79 7.79 0.38
C ASN A 130 12.23 7.96 -0.19
N LEU A 131 13.27 7.86 0.65
CA LEU A 131 14.68 8.16 0.38
C LEU A 131 15.27 7.36 -0.80
N GLY A 132 14.61 6.30 -1.27
CA GLY A 132 15.03 5.49 -2.40
C GLY A 132 14.27 5.73 -3.72
N HIS A 133 13.12 6.42 -3.69
CA HIS A 133 12.29 6.63 -4.90
C HIS A 133 12.71 7.86 -5.72
N LEU A 134 13.50 8.76 -5.14
CA LEU A 134 14.03 9.94 -5.82
C LEU A 134 15.53 9.77 -6.02
N ASN A 135 15.95 9.51 -7.26
CA ASN A 135 17.35 9.66 -7.64
C ASN A 135 17.76 11.09 -7.32
N LYS A 136 18.63 11.29 -6.31
CA LYS A 136 19.19 12.60 -6.01
C LYS A 136 19.83 13.15 -7.30
N PRO A 137 19.44 14.34 -7.78
CA PRO A 137 20.17 14.95 -8.89
C PRO A 137 21.64 15.06 -8.50
N SER A 138 22.54 14.65 -9.41
CA SER A 138 23.97 14.75 -9.15
C SER A 138 24.35 16.22 -8.97
N ILE A 139 25.40 16.50 -8.18
CA ILE A 139 25.93 17.87 -8.02
C ILE A 139 26.23 18.50 -9.39
N GLN A 140 26.69 17.69 -10.34
CA GLN A 140 26.92 18.11 -11.73
C GLN A 140 25.64 18.54 -12.45
N ALA A 141 24.50 17.89 -12.20
CA ALA A 141 23.22 18.25 -12.81
C ALA A 141 22.74 19.63 -12.34
N VAL A 142 22.95 19.96 -11.07
CA VAL A 142 22.63 21.27 -10.48
C VAL A 142 23.57 22.35 -11.01
N GLU A 143 24.87 22.06 -11.10
CA GLU A 143 25.87 22.98 -11.68
C GLU A 143 25.67 23.23 -13.17
N GLU A 144 25.12 22.27 -13.92
CA GLU A 144 24.70 22.46 -15.31
C GLU A 144 23.43 23.31 -15.40
N GLU A 145 22.49 23.15 -14.47
CA GLU A 145 21.26 23.94 -14.38
C GLU A 145 21.58 25.43 -14.22
N ASP A 146 22.51 25.77 -13.33
CA ASP A 146 22.97 27.15 -13.07
C ASP A 146 23.63 27.82 -14.28
N LYS A 147 24.10 27.04 -15.26
CA LYS A 147 24.77 27.55 -16.47
C LYS A 147 23.79 27.79 -17.63
N MET A 148 22.54 27.34 -17.52
CA MET A 148 21.56 27.43 -18.59
C MET A 148 20.52 28.52 -18.35
N THR A 149 20.05 29.12 -19.44
CA THR A 149 18.93 30.05 -19.38
C THR A 149 17.61 29.30 -19.14
N PRO A 150 16.58 29.95 -18.55
CA PRO A 150 15.29 29.31 -18.27
C PRO A 150 14.62 28.68 -19.51
N GLU A 151 14.83 29.28 -20.68
CA GLU A 151 14.27 28.81 -21.95
C GLU A 151 14.97 27.54 -22.46
N GLN A 152 16.29 27.43 -22.27
CA GLN A 152 17.07 26.24 -22.61
C GLN A 152 16.75 25.07 -21.66
N LEU A 153 16.53 25.36 -20.38
CA LEU A 153 16.09 24.39 -19.38
C LEU A 153 14.71 23.81 -19.69
N ALA A 154 13.77 24.67 -20.06
CA ALA A 154 12.42 24.24 -20.45
C ALA A 154 12.46 23.25 -21.63
N ILE A 155 13.32 23.48 -22.62
CA ILE A 155 13.50 22.58 -23.77
C ILE A 155 14.22 21.27 -23.37
N LYS A 156 15.27 21.33 -22.53
CA LYS A 156 16.03 20.16 -22.06
C LYS A 156 15.16 19.20 -21.23
N ASN A 157 14.16 19.73 -20.53
CA ASN A 157 13.33 18.99 -19.59
C ASN A 157 11.98 18.54 -20.18
N VAL A 158 11.69 18.80 -21.46
CA VAL A 158 10.46 18.32 -22.10
C VAL A 158 10.41 16.78 -22.06
N GLY A 159 9.33 16.24 -21.50
CA GLY A 159 9.11 14.80 -21.37
C GLY A 159 9.89 14.12 -20.22
N LYS A 160 10.67 14.87 -19.45
CA LYS A 160 11.28 14.41 -18.20
C LYS A 160 10.47 14.96 -17.02
N GLN A 161 10.36 14.15 -15.98
CA GLN A 161 9.69 14.56 -14.75
C GLN A 161 10.56 15.61 -14.05
N ASP A 162 10.01 16.79 -13.82
CA ASP A 162 10.68 17.89 -13.10
C ASP A 162 10.85 17.48 -11.62
N PRO A 163 12.10 17.28 -11.14
CA PRO A 163 12.35 16.82 -9.78
C PRO A 163 11.86 17.81 -8.73
N LYS A 164 11.94 19.12 -8.99
CA LYS A 164 11.56 20.17 -8.04
C LYS A 164 10.05 20.20 -7.88
N ARG A 165 9.32 20.28 -8.99
CA ARG A 165 7.86 20.27 -8.97
C ARG A 165 7.32 18.97 -8.37
N HIS A 166 7.94 17.84 -8.69
CA HIS A 166 7.54 16.56 -8.12
C HIS A 166 7.83 16.46 -6.61
N LEU A 167 8.97 16.99 -6.14
CA LEU A 167 9.25 17.09 -4.71
C LEU A 167 8.24 17.96 -3.99
N GLU A 168 7.93 19.14 -4.54
CA GLU A 168 6.95 20.07 -3.96
C GLU A 168 5.57 19.41 -3.85
N GLU A 169 5.09 18.76 -4.91
CA GLU A 169 3.83 18.02 -4.90
C GLU A 169 3.80 16.92 -3.81
N HIS A 170 4.90 16.17 -3.63
CA HIS A 170 4.99 15.14 -2.59
C HIS A 170 5.09 15.71 -1.17
N VAL A 171 5.83 16.80 -0.98
CA VAL A 171 5.96 17.49 0.31
C VAL A 171 4.62 18.04 0.75
N ASP A 172 3.86 18.66 -0.15
CA ASP A 172 2.54 19.21 0.16
C ASP A 172 1.55 18.12 0.58
N VAL A 173 1.54 16.99 -0.13
CA VAL A 173 0.70 15.83 0.23
C VAL A 173 1.08 15.28 1.60
N LEU A 174 2.38 15.12 1.87
CA LEU A 174 2.88 14.56 3.13
C LEU A 174 2.58 15.49 4.32
N MET A 175 2.82 16.79 4.14
CA MET A 175 2.54 17.81 5.17
C MET A 175 1.04 17.88 5.45
N THR A 176 0.19 17.87 4.42
CA THR A 176 -1.27 17.90 4.59
C THR A 176 -1.75 16.66 5.33
N SER A 177 -1.27 15.48 4.96
CA SER A 177 -1.63 14.22 5.63
C SER A 177 -1.23 14.24 7.11
N ASN A 178 0.01 14.66 7.42
CA ASN A 178 0.51 14.73 8.78
C ASN A 178 -0.27 15.73 9.64
N ILE A 179 -0.57 16.92 9.09
CA ILE A 179 -1.35 17.95 9.79
C ILE A 179 -2.75 17.43 10.11
N VAL A 180 -3.46 16.87 9.12
CA VAL A 180 -4.81 16.34 9.31
C VAL A 180 -4.81 15.20 10.33
N GLN A 181 -3.82 14.31 10.27
CA GLN A 181 -3.74 13.19 11.18
C GLN A 181 -3.43 13.61 12.62
N CYS A 182 -2.54 14.58 12.82
CA CYS A 182 -2.28 15.15 14.15
C CYS A 182 -3.51 15.87 14.71
N LEU A 183 -4.21 16.66 13.90
CA LEU A 183 -5.42 17.38 14.31
C LEU A 183 -6.57 16.42 14.62
N ALA A 184 -6.78 15.38 13.82
CA ALA A 184 -7.80 14.37 14.06
C ALA A 184 -7.55 13.65 15.39
N ALA A 185 -6.31 13.22 15.66
CA ALA A 185 -5.95 12.59 16.92
C ALA A 185 -6.16 13.54 18.13
N MET A 186 -5.85 14.84 18.00
CA MET A 186 -6.12 15.81 19.04
C MET A 186 -7.64 16.03 19.26
N LEU A 187 -8.42 16.11 18.18
CA LEU A 187 -9.88 16.26 18.25
C LEU A 187 -10.54 15.07 18.94
N ASP A 188 -10.11 13.84 18.61
CA ASP A 188 -10.66 12.63 19.23
C ASP A 188 -10.47 12.63 20.75
N THR A 189 -9.33 13.12 21.26
CA THR A 189 -9.08 13.21 22.72
C THR A 189 -9.96 14.23 23.46
N VAL A 190 -10.54 15.19 22.74
CA VAL A 190 -11.40 16.24 23.30
C VAL A 190 -12.88 15.89 23.14
N VAL A 191 -13.25 15.31 21.99
CA VAL A 191 -14.65 15.04 21.63
C VAL A 191 -15.17 13.75 22.27
N PHE A 192 -14.35 12.70 22.34
CA PHE A 192 -14.79 11.37 22.79
C PHE A 192 -14.32 11.02 24.21
N LYS A 193 -14.32 12.02 25.10
CA LYS A 193 -14.22 11.79 26.55
C LYS A 193 -15.54 11.32 27.15
#